data_AF-A0A2N9MUB1-F1
#
_entry.id   AF-A0A2N9MUB1-F1
#
_cell.length_a   1.000
_cell.length_b   1.000
_cell.length_c   1.000
_cell.angle_alpha   90.00
_cell.angle_beta   90.00
_cell.angle_gamma   90.00
#
_symmetry.space_group_name_H-M   'P 1'
#
loop_
_entity.id
_entity.type
_entity.pdbx_description
1 polymer ?
#
loop_
_entity_poly.entity_id
_entity_poly.type
_entity_poly.pdbx_seq_one_letter_code
_entity_poly.pdbx_strand_id
1 'polypeptide(L)'
;MSIRGGVYLLLFAYVLAGTSNSQTTPPDTQLAVEIPNSKGLPPSYVTLNSTRVSSSLFYDPGLRRVTGGDPNRRQPSALKLEYTVEGGVVQITALVFFGEFDRQTTPVSVYKLPSEKVGVYSARLDQSVTLFEMEQFGLEPLTLRIVPAPPPPSVRPLTLSKAPSVQIEIVGEDRSFYKVVLHNLSAKGVTAFSLDMPEKDGNHSQSDRNNAHDLITPGGTYQVQFGIPHSGSMATGKFVENPPPLQLVLEAAFFTDGSYEGDTQAAAEMAAQRLGSQVQRQQVDHVVTAILADAQSDDRAKVARIRSGVAQLSEEPDPQMVERVQTEFPGLSDMAVRRLKISLGLALKVEKQSVELGLKDYERSQGQPGGFALAAWWHAFRKP
;
A
#
# COMPACT_ATOMS: atom_id res chain seq x y z
N MET A 1 39.15 -32.15 74.04
CA MET A 1 40.41 -31.40 74.22
C MET A 1 40.31 -30.15 73.35
N SER A 2 39.86 -29.03 73.93
CA SER A 2 40.66 -27.85 74.32
C SER A 2 40.94 -26.90 73.14
N ILE A 3 40.09 -25.90 72.90
CA ILE A 3 40.16 -24.48 73.33
C ILE A 3 41.46 -23.75 72.96
N ARG A 4 41.26 -22.62 72.23
CA ARG A 4 41.95 -21.29 72.22
C ARG A 4 42.17 -20.86 70.78
N GLY A 5 41.94 -19.63 70.31
CA GLY A 5 41.59 -18.32 70.88
C GLY A 5 41.89 -17.34 69.72
N GLY A 6 40.93 -16.53 69.29
CA GLY A 6 40.91 -15.10 69.63
C GLY A 6 41.55 -14.25 68.53
N VAL A 7 40.81 -13.26 68.01
CA VAL A 7 41.17 -11.83 67.89
C VAL A 7 40.12 -11.16 67.00
N TYR A 8 39.50 -10.13 67.56
CA TYR A 8 38.58 -9.20 66.93
C TYR A 8 39.29 -8.34 65.89
N LEU A 9 38.64 -8.08 64.75
CA LEU A 9 38.80 -6.80 64.05
C LEU A 9 37.45 -6.34 63.50
N LEU A 10 36.94 -5.28 64.12
CA LEU A 10 35.81 -4.48 63.66
C LEU A 10 36.24 -3.72 62.40
N LEU A 11 35.52 -3.93 61.29
CA LEU A 11 35.59 -3.08 60.11
C LEU A 11 34.17 -2.66 59.72
N PHE A 12 33.88 -1.39 59.97
CA PHE A 12 32.73 -0.67 59.46
C PHE A 12 32.79 -0.66 57.93
N ALA A 13 31.89 -1.40 57.27
CA ALA A 13 31.60 -1.25 55.86
C ALA A 13 30.33 -0.41 55.70
N TYR A 14 30.49 0.79 55.15
CA TYR A 14 29.41 1.64 54.68
C TYR A 14 28.58 0.88 53.64
N VAL A 15 27.32 0.58 53.95
CA VAL A 15 26.32 0.19 52.95
C VAL A 15 25.90 1.48 52.24
N LEU A 16 26.50 1.73 51.09
CA LEU A 16 25.96 2.67 50.11
C LEU A 16 24.66 2.05 49.58
N ALA A 17 23.54 2.55 50.08
CA ALA A 17 22.23 2.35 49.47
C ALA A 17 22.22 3.01 48.09
N GLY A 18 22.68 2.28 47.09
CA GLY A 18 22.43 2.61 45.69
C GLY A 18 20.94 2.42 45.44
N THR A 19 20.19 3.51 45.45
CA THR A 19 18.86 3.58 44.84
C THR A 19 19.03 3.17 43.39
N SER A 20 18.72 1.91 43.10
CA SER A 20 18.53 1.45 41.73
C SER A 20 17.32 2.20 41.22
N ASN A 21 17.57 3.31 40.52
CA ASN A 21 16.61 3.86 39.59
C ASN A 21 16.38 2.75 38.56
N SER A 22 15.33 1.98 38.78
CA SER A 22 14.66 1.22 37.73
C SER A 22 14.35 2.24 36.64
N GLN A 23 15.25 2.37 35.66
CA GLN A 23 14.92 2.99 34.39
C GLN A 23 13.80 2.11 33.85
N THR A 24 12.57 2.60 34.03
CA THR A 24 11.45 2.22 33.20
C THR A 24 11.98 2.23 31.77
N THR A 25 12.06 1.06 31.15
CA THR A 25 12.40 0.95 29.74
C THR A 25 11.55 1.98 29.02
N PRO A 26 12.15 2.94 28.28
CA PRO A 26 11.37 3.93 27.57
C PRO A 26 10.31 3.18 26.76
N PRO A 27 9.03 3.63 26.77
CA PRO A 27 8.04 3.06 25.87
C PRO A 27 8.68 3.03 24.48
N ASP A 28 8.70 1.83 23.90
CA ASP A 28 9.35 1.49 22.63
C ASP A 28 9.14 2.67 21.68
N THR A 29 10.18 3.50 21.52
CA THR A 29 10.00 4.83 20.95
C THR A 29 9.72 4.61 19.49
N GLN A 30 8.44 4.61 19.12
CA GLN A 30 8.03 4.43 17.73
C GLN A 30 8.53 5.66 16.99
N LEU A 31 9.60 5.48 16.20
CA LEU A 31 10.22 6.50 15.37
C LEU A 31 9.72 6.34 13.93
N ALA A 32 9.76 7.42 13.15
CA ALA A 32 9.59 7.39 11.71
C ALA A 32 10.67 8.21 11.02
N VAL A 33 10.95 7.87 9.76
CA VAL A 33 11.80 8.66 8.87
C VAL A 33 10.91 9.49 7.96
N GLU A 34 11.05 10.80 8.04
CA GLU A 34 10.47 11.76 7.11
C GLU A 34 11.40 11.91 5.91
N ILE A 35 10.86 11.63 4.72
CA ILE A 35 11.55 11.68 3.43
C ILE A 35 10.94 12.84 2.64
N PRO A 36 11.71 13.89 2.31
CA PRO A 36 11.18 15.04 1.60
C PRO A 36 10.79 14.64 0.18
N ASN A 37 9.65 15.13 -0.28
CA ASN A 37 9.19 14.92 -1.64
C ASN A 37 9.63 16.06 -2.56
N SER A 38 9.56 15.85 -3.88
CA SER A 38 10.05 16.83 -4.86
C SER A 38 9.02 17.94 -5.05
N LYS A 39 9.47 19.11 -5.52
CA LYS A 39 8.58 20.22 -5.97
C LYS A 39 7.59 20.73 -4.91
N GLY A 40 7.97 20.67 -3.63
CA GLY A 40 7.16 21.16 -2.53
C GLY A 40 6.05 20.21 -2.08
N LEU A 41 5.91 19.02 -2.67
CA LEU A 41 4.94 18.02 -2.21
C LEU A 41 5.18 17.61 -0.74
N PRO A 42 4.12 17.20 -0.02
CA PRO A 42 4.24 16.67 1.34
C PRO A 42 5.26 15.54 1.42
N PRO A 43 6.01 15.45 2.54
CA PRO A 43 6.98 14.39 2.74
C PRO A 43 6.28 13.03 2.86
N SER A 44 7.01 11.97 2.52
CA SER A 44 6.60 10.59 2.79
C SER A 44 7.20 10.13 4.11
N TYR A 45 6.58 9.14 4.75
CA TYR A 45 7.02 8.65 6.05
C TYR A 45 7.24 7.14 6.04
N VAL A 46 8.25 6.67 6.77
CA VAL A 46 8.47 5.25 7.06
C VAL A 46 8.51 5.03 8.55
N THR A 47 7.51 4.33 9.08
CA THR A 47 7.50 3.89 10.48
C THR A 47 8.58 2.84 10.71
N LEU A 48 9.37 3.04 11.76
CA LEU A 48 10.47 2.16 12.12
C LEU A 48 10.03 1.15 13.16
N ASN A 49 10.51 -0.09 13.01
CA ASN A 49 10.32 -1.16 13.96
C ASN A 49 11.66 -1.45 14.65
N SER A 50 11.70 -1.45 15.98
CA SER A 50 12.92 -1.73 16.76
C SER A 50 13.47 -3.14 16.55
N THR A 51 12.64 -4.07 16.06
CA THR A 51 13.00 -5.49 15.89
C THR A 51 13.27 -5.91 14.44
N ARG A 52 13.08 -5.01 13.45
CA ARG A 52 13.19 -5.35 12.02
C ARG A 52 13.87 -4.23 11.24
N VAL A 53 14.51 -4.61 10.14
CA VAL A 53 15.01 -3.65 9.15
C VAL A 53 13.81 -3.10 8.37
N SER A 54 13.56 -1.79 8.47
CA SER A 54 12.65 -1.09 7.56
C SER A 54 13.43 -0.63 6.33
N SER A 55 12.77 -0.43 5.19
CA SER A 55 13.45 0.10 4.00
C SER A 55 12.57 0.90 3.07
N SER A 56 13.16 1.86 2.37
CA SER A 56 12.57 2.59 1.24
C SER A 56 13.32 2.27 -0.05
N LEU A 57 12.61 2.28 -1.17
CA LEU A 57 13.18 2.11 -2.50
C LEU A 57 12.70 3.22 -3.43
N PHE A 58 13.65 3.89 -4.09
CA PHE A 58 13.41 4.98 -5.03
C PHE A 58 13.90 4.57 -6.41
N TYR A 59 13.09 4.78 -7.42
CA TYR A 59 13.40 4.55 -8.82
C TYR A 59 12.55 5.48 -9.71
N ASP A 60 12.88 5.57 -10.99
CA ASP A 60 12.20 6.44 -11.98
C ASP A 60 12.10 7.91 -11.48
N PRO A 61 10.96 8.65 -11.47
CA PRO A 61 10.97 10.06 -11.07
C PRO A 61 11.30 10.27 -9.58
N GLY A 62 11.26 9.21 -8.76
CA GLY A 62 11.69 9.27 -7.36
C GLY A 62 13.20 9.34 -7.19
N LEU A 63 13.98 8.96 -8.21
CA LEU A 63 15.44 9.02 -8.18
C LEU A 63 15.92 10.37 -8.74
N ARG A 64 16.22 11.31 -7.84
CA ARG A 64 16.63 12.67 -8.22
C ARG A 64 18.07 12.72 -8.69
N ARG A 65 18.27 13.18 -9.93
CA ARG A 65 19.58 13.28 -10.56
C ARG A 65 20.04 14.73 -10.63
N VAL A 66 21.33 14.94 -10.45
CA VAL A 66 21.95 16.26 -10.64
C VAL A 66 21.79 16.68 -12.10
N THR A 67 21.26 17.89 -12.32
CA THR A 67 21.12 18.46 -13.67
C THR A 67 22.50 18.76 -14.26
N GLY A 68 22.74 18.35 -15.51
CA GLY A 68 24.02 18.59 -16.19
C GLY A 68 25.17 17.68 -15.73
N GLY A 69 24.87 16.55 -15.09
CA GLY A 69 25.87 15.55 -14.73
C GLY A 69 26.59 14.95 -15.95
N ASP A 70 27.78 14.39 -15.71
CA ASP A 70 28.60 13.73 -16.74
C ASP A 70 27.79 12.61 -17.44
N PRO A 71 27.53 12.72 -18.76
CA PRO A 71 26.75 11.73 -19.49
C PRO A 71 27.47 10.37 -19.60
N ASN A 72 28.79 10.33 -19.40
CA ASN A 72 29.58 9.11 -19.44
C ASN A 72 29.66 8.41 -18.07
N ARG A 73 29.20 9.06 -17.00
CA ARG A 73 29.16 8.44 -15.66
C ARG A 73 28.12 7.33 -15.63
N ARG A 74 28.50 6.18 -15.06
CA ARG A 74 27.56 5.09 -14.77
C ARG A 74 26.42 5.60 -13.88
N GLN A 75 25.21 5.60 -14.41
CA GLN A 75 24.03 6.13 -13.72
C GLN A 75 23.36 5.03 -12.89
N PRO A 76 23.06 5.28 -11.60
CA PRO A 76 22.28 4.34 -10.80
C PRO A 76 20.84 4.32 -11.31
N SER A 77 20.20 3.16 -11.25
CA SER A 77 18.81 2.92 -11.66
C SER A 77 17.84 2.98 -10.48
N ALA A 78 18.33 2.74 -9.26
CA ALA A 78 17.55 2.82 -8.04
C ALA A 78 18.41 3.19 -6.83
N LEU A 79 17.77 3.73 -5.79
CA LEU A 79 18.33 4.00 -4.47
C LEU A 79 17.51 3.22 -3.43
N LYS A 80 18.16 2.45 -2.56
CA LYS A 80 17.54 1.84 -1.39
C LYS A 80 18.10 2.51 -0.14
N LEU A 81 17.21 2.80 0.80
CA LEU A 81 17.55 3.19 2.15
C LEU A 81 17.09 2.08 3.10
N GLU A 82 17.99 1.59 3.94
CA GLU A 82 17.70 0.63 5.00
C GLU A 82 17.82 1.32 6.36
N TYR A 83 16.89 1.01 7.26
CA TYR A 83 16.75 1.65 8.56
C TYR A 83 16.76 0.61 9.67
N THR A 84 17.62 0.80 10.66
CA THR A 84 17.65 0.02 11.90
C THR A 84 17.63 0.95 13.10
N VAL A 85 16.97 0.53 14.19
CA VAL A 85 16.88 1.31 15.42
C VAL A 85 17.64 0.60 16.53
N GLU A 86 18.63 1.25 17.10
CA GLU A 86 19.41 0.74 18.24
C GLU A 86 19.52 1.83 19.31
N GLY A 87 19.00 1.56 20.51
CA GLY A 87 19.08 2.52 21.63
C GLY A 87 18.51 3.91 21.33
N GLY A 88 17.49 4.00 20.48
CA GLY A 88 16.89 5.28 20.04
C GLY A 88 17.69 6.05 18.99
N VAL A 89 18.75 5.45 18.44
CA VAL A 89 19.48 5.94 17.26
C VAL A 89 18.96 5.19 16.04
N VAL A 90 18.61 5.94 14.99
CA VAL A 90 18.28 5.39 13.68
C VAL A 90 19.55 5.35 12.85
N GLN A 91 20.01 4.16 12.50
CA GLN A 91 21.07 3.95 11.53
C GLN A 91 20.46 3.78 10.14
N ILE A 92 21.01 4.52 9.18
CA ILE A 92 20.51 4.58 7.80
C ILE A 92 21.62 4.12 6.86
N THR A 93 21.40 3.04 6.12
CA THR A 93 22.34 2.56 5.09
C THR A 93 21.78 2.88 3.71
N ALA A 94 22.54 3.63 2.91
CA ALA A 94 22.16 4.01 1.56
C ALA A 94 22.90 3.17 0.52
N LEU A 95 22.16 2.57 -0.40
CA LEU A 95 22.65 1.68 -1.45
C LEU A 95 22.11 2.15 -2.81
N VAL A 96 22.98 2.30 -3.80
CA VAL A 96 22.56 2.53 -5.19
C VAL A 96 22.69 1.24 -5.99
N PHE A 97 21.76 1.01 -6.91
CA PHE A 97 21.72 -0.16 -7.79
C PHE A 97 21.92 0.26 -9.24
N PHE A 98 22.58 -0.56 -10.04
CA PHE A 98 22.92 -0.25 -11.42
C PHE A 98 22.41 -1.32 -12.39
N GLY A 99 21.85 -0.89 -13.52
CA GLY A 99 21.35 -1.77 -14.58
C GLY A 99 19.84 -1.73 -14.73
N GLU A 100 19.32 -2.44 -15.72
CA GLU A 100 17.88 -2.50 -15.98
C GLU A 100 17.20 -3.51 -15.06
N PHE A 101 16.00 -3.18 -14.60
CA PHE A 101 15.18 -4.08 -13.79
C PHE A 101 13.73 -4.07 -14.29
N ASP A 102 13.05 -5.19 -14.06
CA ASP A 102 11.64 -5.33 -14.37
C ASP A 102 10.79 -4.63 -13.31
N ARG A 103 10.17 -3.51 -13.70
CA ARG A 103 9.32 -2.66 -12.86
C ARG A 103 8.10 -3.40 -12.31
N GLN A 104 7.64 -4.46 -12.97
CA GLN A 104 6.48 -5.23 -12.54
C GLN A 104 6.80 -6.17 -11.38
N THR A 105 8.09 -6.28 -11.03
CA THR A 105 8.59 -7.23 -10.01
C THR A 105 9.43 -6.54 -8.95
N THR A 106 9.48 -5.22 -9.01
CA THR A 106 10.06 -4.39 -7.96
C THR A 106 9.36 -4.71 -6.63
N PRO A 107 10.11 -4.92 -5.53
CA PRO A 107 11.54 -4.62 -5.37
C PRO A 107 12.49 -5.78 -5.73
N VAL A 108 11.98 -6.99 -6.00
CA VAL A 108 12.80 -8.22 -6.14
C VAL A 108 13.78 -8.14 -7.31
N SER A 109 13.38 -7.58 -8.45
CA SER A 109 14.27 -7.41 -9.60
C SER A 109 15.46 -6.47 -9.31
N VAL A 110 15.22 -5.41 -8.53
CA VAL A 110 16.26 -4.45 -8.17
C VAL A 110 17.32 -5.09 -7.29
N TYR A 111 16.92 -5.94 -6.34
CA TYR A 111 17.85 -6.56 -5.39
C TYR A 111 18.83 -7.55 -6.02
N LYS A 112 18.62 -7.93 -7.28
CA LYS A 112 19.55 -8.77 -8.07
C LYS A 112 20.62 -7.96 -8.81
N LEU A 113 20.48 -6.64 -8.85
CA LEU A 113 21.40 -5.77 -9.57
C LEU A 113 22.71 -5.56 -8.79
N PRO A 114 23.83 -5.30 -9.50
CA PRO A 114 25.03 -4.76 -8.87
C PRO A 114 24.69 -3.51 -8.06
N SER A 115 25.14 -3.48 -6.81
CA SER A 115 24.90 -2.36 -5.91
C SER A 115 26.20 -1.83 -5.32
N GLU A 116 26.20 -0.54 -4.99
CA GLU A 116 27.29 0.13 -4.31
C GLU A 116 26.74 0.88 -3.10
N LYS A 117 27.48 0.83 -1.99
CA LYS A 117 27.12 1.54 -0.76
C LYS A 117 27.50 3.00 -0.91
N VAL A 118 26.52 3.89 -0.77
CA VAL A 118 26.72 5.34 -0.73
C VAL A 118 27.32 5.74 0.60
N GLY A 119 26.75 5.26 1.70
CA GLY A 119 27.17 5.63 3.05
C GLY A 119 26.34 4.97 4.13
N VAL A 120 26.78 5.16 5.38
CA VAL A 120 26.05 4.81 6.60
C VAL A 120 25.93 6.07 7.44
N TYR A 121 24.71 6.37 7.85
CA TYR A 121 24.36 7.61 8.54
C TYR A 121 23.65 7.28 9.84
N SER A 122 23.60 8.24 10.76
CA SER A 122 22.90 8.06 12.02
C SER A 122 22.25 9.34 12.47
N ALA A 123 21.03 9.24 12.98
CA ALA A 123 20.27 10.36 13.53
C ALA A 123 19.38 9.89 14.68
N ARG A 124 19.15 10.76 15.66
CA ARG A 124 18.19 10.57 16.77
C ARG A 124 16.90 11.33 16.48
N LEU A 125 15.90 11.14 17.34
CA LEU A 125 14.67 11.92 17.33
C LEU A 125 14.93 13.43 17.15
N ASP A 126 14.16 14.05 16.25
CA ASP A 126 14.21 15.46 15.86
C ASP A 126 15.52 15.92 15.19
N GLN A 127 16.42 14.98 14.87
CA GLN A 127 17.62 15.27 14.08
C GLN A 127 17.39 15.00 12.59
N SER A 128 18.12 15.75 11.77
CA SER A 128 18.19 15.54 10.32
C SER A 128 19.58 15.06 9.92
N VAL A 129 19.64 14.28 8.84
CA VAL A 129 20.90 13.86 8.22
C VAL A 129 20.82 14.01 6.71
N THR A 130 21.87 14.56 6.10
CA THR A 130 21.95 14.76 4.66
C THR A 130 22.96 13.78 4.06
N LEU A 131 22.52 13.07 3.03
CA LEU A 131 23.31 12.07 2.32
C LEU A 131 24.06 12.75 1.16
N PHE A 132 25.11 13.51 1.47
CA PHE A 132 25.87 14.28 0.47
C PHE A 132 26.63 13.40 -0.53
N GLU A 133 27.06 12.21 -0.10
CA GLU A 133 27.83 11.26 -0.91
C GLU A 133 27.06 10.74 -2.13
N MET A 134 25.74 10.95 -2.17
CA MET A 134 24.89 10.67 -3.34
C MET A 134 25.35 11.39 -4.61
N GLU A 135 25.98 12.57 -4.48
CA GLU A 135 26.49 13.36 -5.62
C GLU A 135 27.58 12.62 -6.40
N GLN A 136 28.34 11.74 -5.74
CA GLN A 136 29.37 10.91 -6.37
C GLN A 136 28.76 9.99 -7.44
N PHE A 137 27.48 9.64 -7.27
CA PHE A 137 26.71 8.80 -8.20
C PHE A 137 25.83 9.62 -9.15
N GLY A 138 25.96 10.95 -9.16
CA GLY A 138 25.15 11.85 -9.99
C GLY A 138 23.71 12.04 -9.47
N LEU A 139 23.47 11.74 -8.19
CA LEU A 139 22.18 11.94 -7.54
C LEU A 139 22.20 13.22 -6.69
N GLU A 140 21.06 13.88 -6.57
CA GLU A 140 20.92 15.04 -5.67
C GLU A 140 21.04 14.58 -4.20
N PRO A 141 21.70 15.36 -3.30
CA PRO A 141 21.69 15.07 -1.87
C PRO A 141 20.28 14.94 -1.31
N LEU A 142 20.09 13.96 -0.44
CA LEU A 142 18.80 13.71 0.23
C LEU A 142 18.93 14.01 1.72
N THR A 143 18.12 14.94 2.23
CA THR A 143 18.02 15.22 3.67
C THR A 143 16.86 14.42 4.27
N LEU A 144 17.14 13.58 5.25
CA LEU A 144 16.15 12.80 6.00
C LEU A 144 15.99 13.38 7.41
N ARG A 145 14.79 13.30 7.98
CA ARG A 145 14.54 13.72 9.36
C ARG A 145 13.92 12.60 10.19
N ILE A 146 14.40 12.39 11.41
CA ILE A 146 13.81 11.42 12.34
C ILE A 146 12.75 12.11 13.17
N VAL A 147 11.55 11.55 13.18
CA VAL A 147 10.37 12.13 13.83
C VAL A 147 9.68 11.08 14.70
N PRO A 148 8.78 11.47 15.63
CA PRO A 148 7.90 10.51 16.28
C PRO A 148 7.04 9.81 15.23
N ALA A 149 6.86 8.49 15.32
CA ALA A 149 5.95 7.74 14.44
C ALA A 149 4.50 8.22 14.52
N PRO A 150 3.90 8.49 15.70
CA PRO A 150 2.60 9.14 15.73
C PRO A 150 2.70 10.53 15.12
N PRO A 151 1.71 10.96 14.31
CA PRO A 151 1.66 12.33 13.83
C PRO A 151 1.46 13.29 15.02
N PRO A 152 1.80 14.58 14.86
CA PRO A 152 1.26 15.61 15.74
C PRO A 152 -0.27 15.46 15.80
N PRO A 153 -0.94 15.80 16.91
CA PRO A 153 -2.39 15.69 17.02
C PRO A 153 -3.08 16.29 15.80
N SER A 154 -3.63 15.44 14.93
CA SER A 154 -4.35 15.89 13.76
C SER A 154 -5.77 16.25 14.13
N VAL A 155 -6.36 17.22 13.41
CA VAL A 155 -7.82 17.39 13.47
C VAL A 155 -8.41 16.18 12.76
N ARG A 156 -8.88 15.20 13.55
CA ARG A 156 -9.54 14.01 13.00
C ARG A 156 -10.66 14.44 12.05
N PRO A 157 -10.77 13.81 10.87
CA PRO A 157 -11.84 14.14 9.94
C PRO A 157 -13.19 13.85 10.59
N LEU A 158 -14.18 14.65 10.22
CA LEU A 158 -15.57 14.33 10.54
C LEU A 158 -15.97 13.10 9.75
N THR A 159 -16.69 12.19 10.36
CA THR A 159 -17.19 10.99 9.68
C THR A 159 -18.66 11.16 9.33
N LEU A 160 -19.04 10.79 8.10
CA LEU A 160 -20.42 10.76 7.64
C LEU A 160 -20.70 9.42 6.98
N SER A 161 -21.82 8.80 7.33
CA SER A 161 -22.32 7.64 6.59
C SER A 161 -23.57 8.00 5.79
N LYS A 162 -23.53 7.82 4.47
CA LYS A 162 -24.71 7.84 3.62
C LYS A 162 -25.44 6.49 3.62
N ALA A 163 -24.78 5.41 4.06
CA ALA A 163 -25.37 4.09 4.23
C ALA A 163 -25.73 3.85 5.72
N PRO A 164 -26.96 4.17 6.17
CA PRO A 164 -27.30 4.26 7.60
C PRO A 164 -27.09 2.95 8.37
N SER A 165 -27.13 1.80 7.71
CA SER A 165 -26.90 0.51 8.33
C SER A 165 -25.42 0.15 8.47
N VAL A 166 -24.49 1.02 8.06
CA VAL A 166 -23.05 0.86 8.24
C VAL A 166 -22.48 2.11 8.91
N GLN A 167 -21.91 1.92 10.10
CA GLN A 167 -21.27 2.99 10.86
C GLN A 167 -19.78 3.04 10.56
N ILE A 168 -19.24 4.25 10.50
CA ILE A 168 -17.83 4.53 10.28
C ILE A 168 -17.20 5.10 11.56
N GLU A 169 -16.02 4.60 11.91
CA GLU A 169 -15.26 5.03 13.08
C GLU A 169 -13.77 5.13 12.75
N ILE A 170 -13.11 6.20 13.22
CA ILE A 170 -11.66 6.34 13.13
C ILE A 170 -11.06 5.92 14.47
N VAL A 171 -10.46 4.74 14.51
CA VAL A 171 -9.89 4.14 15.73
C VAL A 171 -8.43 4.52 15.96
N GLY A 172 -7.77 5.10 14.94
CA GLY A 172 -6.41 5.59 15.05
C GLY A 172 -5.93 6.25 13.76
N GLU A 173 -4.72 6.77 13.81
CA GLU A 173 -4.04 7.35 12.67
C GLU A 173 -2.53 7.11 12.81
N ASP A 174 -1.86 7.03 11.67
CA ASP A 174 -0.42 7.25 11.57
C ASP A 174 -0.16 8.43 10.63
N ARG A 175 1.10 8.64 10.22
CA ARG A 175 1.48 9.78 9.37
C ARG A 175 1.02 9.67 7.91
N SER A 176 0.45 8.54 7.51
CA SER A 176 0.06 8.28 6.12
C SER A 176 -1.35 7.75 5.99
N PHE A 177 -1.92 7.16 7.05
CA PHE A 177 -3.22 6.52 7.01
C PHE A 177 -4.06 6.81 8.25
N TYR A 178 -5.37 6.96 8.02
CA TYR A 178 -6.38 6.72 9.04
C TYR A 178 -6.64 5.21 9.15
N LYS A 179 -6.74 4.72 10.38
CA LYS A 179 -7.26 3.39 10.68
C LYS A 179 -8.76 3.51 10.89
N VAL A 180 -9.51 3.05 9.89
CA VAL A 180 -10.97 3.18 9.84
C VAL A 180 -11.59 1.82 10.10
N VAL A 181 -12.58 1.77 10.98
CA VAL A 181 -13.41 0.60 11.24
C VAL A 181 -14.82 0.87 10.73
N LEU A 182 -15.33 -0.04 9.91
CA LEU A 182 -16.71 -0.07 9.46
C LEU A 182 -17.46 -1.11 10.28
N HIS A 183 -18.59 -0.72 10.86
CA HIS A 183 -19.46 -1.59 11.65
C HIS A 183 -20.76 -1.85 10.87
N ASN A 184 -21.06 -3.11 10.57
CA ASN A 184 -22.30 -3.48 9.91
C ASN A 184 -23.41 -3.64 10.96
N LEU A 185 -24.32 -2.68 11.02
CA LEU A 185 -25.46 -2.67 11.94
C LEU A 185 -26.69 -3.38 11.37
N SER A 186 -26.63 -3.84 10.11
CA SER A 186 -27.73 -4.54 9.46
C SER A 186 -27.75 -6.04 9.80
N ALA A 187 -28.89 -6.68 9.50
CA ALA A 187 -29.02 -8.14 9.52
C ALA A 187 -28.49 -8.81 8.23
N LYS A 188 -27.99 -8.03 7.26
CA LYS A 188 -27.51 -8.51 5.95
C LYS A 188 -25.99 -8.44 5.90
N GLY A 189 -25.33 -9.36 5.22
CA GLY A 189 -23.88 -9.22 4.99
C GLY A 189 -23.60 -8.04 4.06
N VAL A 190 -22.53 -7.29 4.30
CA VAL A 190 -22.02 -6.28 3.37
C VAL A 190 -21.03 -6.97 2.44
N THR A 191 -21.18 -6.79 1.12
CA THR A 191 -20.32 -7.40 0.09
C THR A 191 -19.37 -6.39 -0.54
N ALA A 192 -19.70 -5.10 -0.52
CA ALA A 192 -18.82 -4.04 -1.00
C ALA A 192 -19.16 -2.70 -0.34
N PHE A 193 -18.19 -1.78 -0.30
CA PHE A 193 -18.41 -0.40 0.13
C PHE A 193 -17.52 0.58 -0.64
N SER A 194 -17.89 1.86 -0.62
CA SER A 194 -17.08 2.97 -1.12
C SER A 194 -16.88 4.02 -0.02
N LEU A 195 -15.62 4.28 0.33
CA LEU A 195 -15.19 5.40 1.16
C LEU A 195 -14.63 6.50 0.27
N ASP A 196 -14.97 7.74 0.59
CA ASP A 196 -14.42 8.91 -0.08
C ASP A 196 -14.06 10.00 0.94
N MET A 197 -13.02 10.75 0.63
CA MET A 197 -12.73 12.01 1.29
C MET A 197 -12.76 13.08 0.20
N PRO A 198 -13.92 13.75 0.01
CA PRO A 198 -14.10 14.68 -1.09
C PRO A 198 -13.12 15.85 -0.96
N GLU A 199 -12.36 16.13 -2.01
CA GLU A 199 -11.46 17.28 -2.07
C GLU A 199 -11.89 18.25 -3.17
N LYS A 200 -11.49 19.52 -3.02
CA LYS A 200 -11.86 20.57 -3.98
C LYS A 200 -11.33 20.31 -5.40
N ASP A 201 -10.19 19.64 -5.50
CA ASP A 201 -9.45 19.42 -6.76
C ASP A 201 -9.21 17.93 -7.07
N GLY A 202 -9.93 17.01 -6.42
CA GLY A 202 -9.77 15.57 -6.63
C GLY A 202 -10.73 14.71 -5.78
N ASN A 203 -10.78 13.41 -6.09
CA ASN A 203 -11.42 12.41 -5.24
C ASN A 203 -10.33 11.53 -4.63
N HIS A 204 -10.26 11.47 -3.31
CA HIS A 204 -9.52 10.42 -2.62
C HIS A 204 -10.52 9.34 -2.21
N SER A 205 -10.77 8.41 -3.12
CA SER A 205 -11.72 7.31 -2.90
C SER A 205 -11.00 5.99 -2.70
N GLN A 206 -11.58 5.15 -1.86
CA GLN A 206 -11.16 3.78 -1.63
C GLN A 206 -12.40 2.91 -1.52
N SER A 207 -12.46 1.87 -2.34
CA SER A 207 -13.49 0.85 -2.26
C SER A 207 -12.87 -0.49 -1.95
N ASP A 208 -13.64 -1.33 -1.26
CA ASP A 208 -13.29 -2.73 -1.06
C ASP A 208 -14.51 -3.60 -1.31
N ARG A 209 -14.26 -4.84 -1.73
CA ARG A 209 -15.29 -5.76 -2.19
C ARG A 209 -14.87 -7.20 -2.02
N ASN A 210 -15.83 -8.02 -1.60
CA ASN A 210 -15.75 -9.47 -1.65
C ASN A 210 -16.97 -10.01 -2.42
N ASN A 211 -16.72 -10.57 -3.60
CA ASN A 211 -17.77 -11.09 -4.47
C ASN A 211 -18.19 -12.53 -4.12
N ALA A 212 -17.43 -13.22 -3.26
CA ALA A 212 -17.66 -14.63 -2.94
C ALA A 212 -18.34 -14.82 -1.57
N HIS A 213 -18.06 -13.93 -0.62
CA HIS A 213 -18.56 -14.00 0.75
C HIS A 213 -18.78 -12.59 1.29
N ASP A 214 -19.39 -12.49 2.47
CA ASP A 214 -19.52 -11.25 3.21
C ASP A 214 -18.14 -10.64 3.47
N LEU A 215 -17.97 -9.39 3.06
CA LEU A 215 -16.84 -8.57 3.49
C LEU A 215 -16.99 -8.17 4.95
N ILE A 216 -18.23 -7.84 5.35
CA ILE A 216 -18.62 -7.57 6.72
C ILE A 216 -19.87 -8.39 7.03
N THR A 217 -19.74 -9.40 7.87
CA THR A 217 -20.89 -10.22 8.31
C THR A 217 -21.94 -9.35 9.04
N PRO A 218 -23.21 -9.78 9.16
CA PRO A 218 -24.18 -9.11 10.01
C PRO A 218 -23.65 -8.89 11.43
N GLY A 219 -23.70 -7.65 11.94
CA GLY A 219 -23.13 -7.28 13.26
C GLY A 219 -21.61 -7.27 13.33
N GLY A 220 -20.90 -7.55 12.23
CA GLY A 220 -19.45 -7.64 12.17
C GLY A 220 -18.77 -6.29 11.92
N THR A 221 -17.43 -6.32 11.89
CA THR A 221 -16.61 -5.14 11.60
C THR A 221 -15.56 -5.43 10.53
N TYR A 222 -15.11 -4.36 9.87
CA TYR A 222 -14.04 -4.43 8.87
C TYR A 222 -13.09 -3.25 9.03
N GLN A 223 -11.79 -3.52 9.09
CA GLN A 223 -10.77 -2.49 9.25
C GLN A 223 -10.09 -2.21 7.91
N VAL A 224 -10.05 -0.93 7.53
CA VAL A 224 -9.37 -0.45 6.34
C VAL A 224 -8.38 0.66 6.69
N GLN A 225 -7.25 0.68 5.98
CA GLN A 225 -6.30 1.79 6.03
C GLN A 225 -6.67 2.77 4.92
N PHE A 226 -7.12 3.95 5.30
CA PHE A 226 -7.52 5.02 4.38
C PHE A 226 -6.40 6.06 4.31
N GLY A 227 -5.92 6.36 3.11
CA GLY A 227 -4.84 7.32 2.92
C GLY A 227 -5.22 8.70 3.47
N ILE A 228 -4.32 9.34 4.22
CA ILE A 228 -4.49 10.74 4.58
C ILE A 228 -4.23 11.53 3.30
N PRO A 229 -5.26 12.17 2.73
CA PRO A 229 -5.03 12.92 1.51
C PRO A 229 -4.29 14.20 1.88
N HIS A 230 -3.34 14.56 1.04
CA HIS A 230 -2.65 15.83 1.14
C HIS A 230 -3.06 16.66 -0.07
N SER A 231 -4.24 17.28 -0.01
CA SER A 231 -4.60 18.32 -0.97
C SER A 231 -4.11 19.68 -0.51
N GLY A 232 -3.79 20.50 -1.49
CA GLY A 232 -3.24 21.81 -1.27
C GLY A 232 -2.94 22.48 -2.59
N SER A 233 -2.58 23.76 -2.52
CA SER A 233 -2.23 24.54 -3.69
C SER A 233 -0.77 24.98 -3.61
N MET A 234 -0.14 25.14 -4.77
CA MET A 234 1.17 25.80 -4.82
C MET A 234 0.96 27.30 -4.68
N ALA A 235 1.25 27.85 -3.50
CA ALA A 235 1.32 29.28 -3.28
C ALA A 235 2.78 29.69 -3.10
N THR A 236 3.24 30.68 -3.86
CA THR A 236 4.62 31.22 -3.78
C THR A 236 5.73 30.17 -3.88
N GLY A 237 5.51 29.11 -4.66
CA GLY A 237 6.50 28.03 -4.86
C GLY A 237 6.55 27.00 -3.71
N LYS A 238 5.64 27.09 -2.73
CA LYS A 238 5.47 26.11 -1.66
C LYS A 238 4.08 25.49 -1.72
N PHE A 239 3.99 24.21 -1.37
CA PHE A 239 2.69 23.58 -1.17
C PHE A 239 2.08 24.12 0.13
N VAL A 240 0.85 24.60 0.03
CA VAL A 240 0.01 24.99 1.15
C VAL A 240 -1.12 23.99 1.22
N GLU A 241 -1.12 23.18 2.27
CA GLU A 241 -2.16 22.19 2.53
C GLU A 241 -3.51 22.88 2.73
N ASN A 242 -4.57 22.30 2.17
CA ASN A 242 -5.91 22.82 2.32
C ASN A 242 -6.32 22.69 3.80
N PRO A 243 -6.87 23.75 4.41
CA PRO A 243 -7.20 23.71 5.82
C PRO A 243 -8.38 22.74 6.09
N PRO A 244 -8.37 22.01 7.22
CA PRO A 244 -9.51 21.21 7.69
C PRO A 244 -10.78 22.08 7.86
N PRO A 245 -11.99 21.47 7.92
CA PRO A 245 -12.24 20.06 8.21
C PRO A 245 -12.29 19.16 6.97
N LEU A 246 -11.52 18.08 7.04
CA LEU A 246 -11.68 16.93 6.15
C LEU A 246 -12.91 16.13 6.59
N GLN A 247 -13.69 15.60 5.64
CA GLN A 247 -14.83 14.74 5.92
C GLN A 247 -14.64 13.38 5.25
N LEU A 248 -14.59 12.32 6.05
CA LEU A 248 -14.56 10.95 5.56
C LEU A 248 -16.01 10.45 5.40
N VAL A 249 -16.39 10.12 4.18
CA VAL A 249 -17.75 9.76 3.80
C VAL A 249 -17.81 8.30 3.39
N LEU A 250 -18.64 7.50 4.06
CA LEU A 250 -19.10 6.23 3.51
C LEU A 250 -20.20 6.52 2.49
N GLU A 251 -19.85 6.47 1.21
CA GLU A 251 -20.73 6.90 0.13
C GLU A 251 -21.84 5.89 -0.13
N ALA A 252 -21.51 4.61 -0.20
CA ALA A 252 -22.47 3.54 -0.44
C ALA A 252 -21.97 2.19 0.08
N ALA A 253 -22.91 1.29 0.35
CA ALA A 253 -22.66 -0.10 0.74
C ALA A 253 -23.62 -1.05 0.01
N PHE A 254 -23.11 -2.19 -0.44
CA PHE A 254 -23.89 -3.28 -1.04
C PHE A 254 -24.07 -4.43 -0.08
N PHE A 255 -25.25 -5.03 -0.10
CA PHE A 255 -25.61 -6.16 0.75
C PHE A 255 -25.70 -7.46 -0.03
N THR A 256 -25.66 -8.58 0.69
CA THR A 256 -25.69 -9.95 0.15
C THR A 256 -26.95 -10.27 -0.66
N ASP A 257 -28.07 -9.60 -0.38
CA ASP A 257 -29.33 -9.76 -1.11
C ASP A 257 -29.39 -8.93 -2.41
N GLY A 258 -28.31 -8.21 -2.76
CA GLY A 258 -28.24 -7.34 -3.92
C GLY A 258 -28.79 -5.93 -3.69
N SER A 259 -29.37 -5.65 -2.51
CA SER A 259 -29.75 -4.28 -2.15
C SER A 259 -28.52 -3.42 -1.85
N TYR A 260 -28.69 -2.10 -1.89
CA TYR A 260 -27.66 -1.13 -1.54
C TYR A 260 -28.24 -0.01 -0.68
N GLU A 261 -27.37 0.67 0.05
CA GLU A 261 -27.66 1.91 0.76
C GLU A 261 -26.64 2.98 0.37
N GLY A 262 -27.03 4.25 0.47
CA GLY A 262 -26.16 5.39 0.19
C GLY A 262 -26.41 6.05 -1.16
N ASP A 263 -25.34 6.62 -1.71
CA ASP A 263 -25.33 7.39 -2.93
C ASP A 263 -25.56 6.50 -4.16
N THR A 264 -26.61 6.80 -4.93
CA THR A 264 -26.99 6.03 -6.12
C THR A 264 -25.90 6.02 -7.18
N GLN A 265 -25.14 7.11 -7.35
CA GLN A 265 -24.06 7.14 -8.33
C GLN A 265 -22.89 6.27 -7.89
N ALA A 266 -22.46 6.37 -6.62
CA ALA A 266 -21.40 5.52 -6.09
C ALA A 266 -21.79 4.03 -6.16
N ALA A 267 -23.05 3.71 -5.84
CA ALA A 267 -23.58 2.36 -5.96
C ALA A 267 -23.57 1.87 -7.43
N ALA A 268 -23.98 2.70 -8.38
CA ALA A 268 -23.95 2.36 -9.80
C ALA A 268 -22.52 2.13 -10.32
N GLU A 269 -21.55 2.93 -9.88
CA GLU A 269 -20.13 2.76 -10.24
C GLU A 269 -19.56 1.44 -9.68
N MET A 270 -19.89 1.07 -8.44
CA MET A 270 -19.52 -0.22 -7.87
C MET A 270 -20.18 -1.41 -8.60
N ALA A 271 -21.48 -1.30 -8.93
CA ALA A 271 -22.19 -2.32 -9.70
C ALA A 271 -21.60 -2.49 -11.10
N ALA A 272 -21.25 -1.39 -11.75
CA ALA A 272 -20.55 -1.37 -13.02
C ALA A 272 -19.20 -2.09 -12.96
N GLN A 273 -18.39 -1.80 -11.93
CA GLN A 273 -17.12 -2.51 -11.74
C GLN A 273 -17.30 -4.01 -11.49
N ARG A 274 -18.33 -4.40 -10.73
CA ARG A 274 -18.67 -5.81 -10.47
C ARG A 274 -19.06 -6.53 -11.76
N LEU A 275 -19.98 -5.94 -12.54
CA LEU A 275 -20.43 -6.50 -13.81
C LEU A 275 -19.28 -6.62 -14.81
N GLY A 276 -18.48 -5.56 -14.97
CA GLY A 276 -17.30 -5.57 -15.84
C GLY A 276 -16.32 -6.68 -15.45
N SER A 277 -15.98 -6.78 -14.16
CA SER A 277 -15.07 -7.83 -13.67
C SER A 277 -15.65 -9.22 -13.94
N GLN A 278 -16.94 -9.45 -13.66
CA GLN A 278 -17.58 -10.74 -13.88
C GLN A 278 -17.58 -11.16 -15.35
N VAL A 279 -17.98 -10.27 -16.26
CA VAL A 279 -18.04 -10.57 -17.70
C VAL A 279 -16.65 -10.89 -18.24
N GLN A 280 -15.66 -10.05 -17.95
CA GLN A 280 -14.29 -10.31 -18.42
C GLN A 280 -13.72 -11.59 -17.82
N ARG A 281 -13.99 -11.84 -16.53
CA ARG A 281 -13.54 -13.04 -15.84
C ARG A 281 -14.06 -14.30 -16.53
N GLN A 282 -15.33 -14.34 -16.91
CA GLN A 282 -15.92 -15.45 -17.64
C GLN A 282 -15.29 -15.65 -19.02
N GLN A 283 -15.03 -14.56 -19.76
CA GLN A 283 -14.37 -14.62 -21.07
C GLN A 283 -12.92 -15.15 -20.94
N VAL A 284 -12.18 -14.67 -19.95
CA VAL A 284 -10.84 -15.16 -19.60
C VAL A 284 -10.88 -16.65 -19.27
N ASP A 285 -11.79 -17.09 -18.39
CA ASP A 285 -11.90 -18.52 -18.02
C ASP A 285 -12.18 -19.39 -19.24
N HIS A 286 -13.04 -18.93 -20.16
CA HIS A 286 -13.35 -19.64 -21.38
C HIS A 286 -12.09 -19.81 -22.26
N VAL A 287 -11.35 -18.73 -22.51
CA VAL A 287 -10.10 -18.74 -23.29
C VAL A 287 -9.07 -19.67 -22.65
N VAL A 288 -8.84 -19.53 -21.34
CA VAL A 288 -7.81 -20.30 -20.63
C VAL A 288 -8.17 -21.79 -20.60
N THR A 289 -9.42 -22.13 -20.26
CA THR A 289 -9.87 -23.53 -20.21
C THR A 289 -9.71 -24.22 -21.56
N ALA A 290 -10.07 -23.54 -22.66
CA ALA A 290 -9.91 -24.09 -24.01
C ALA A 290 -8.42 -24.36 -24.34
N ILE A 291 -7.51 -23.51 -23.91
CA ILE A 291 -6.06 -23.68 -24.13
C ILE A 291 -5.48 -24.77 -23.23
N LEU A 292 -5.90 -24.86 -21.98
CA LEU A 292 -5.44 -25.89 -21.04
C LEU A 292 -5.86 -27.30 -21.46
N ALA A 293 -7.02 -27.44 -22.10
CA ALA A 293 -7.55 -28.71 -22.62
C ALA A 293 -6.72 -29.30 -23.78
N ASP A 294 -5.85 -28.52 -24.42
CA ASP A 294 -4.97 -29.01 -25.48
C ASP A 294 -3.86 -29.91 -24.89
N ALA A 295 -4.01 -31.23 -25.02
CA ALA A 295 -3.02 -32.19 -24.54
C ALA A 295 -1.72 -32.23 -25.37
N GLN A 296 -1.70 -31.64 -26.57
CA GLN A 296 -0.55 -31.69 -27.47
C GLN A 296 0.45 -30.55 -27.23
N SER A 297 0.01 -29.47 -26.59
CA SER A 297 0.86 -28.31 -26.26
C SER A 297 1.49 -28.45 -24.87
N ASP A 298 2.78 -28.14 -24.78
CA ASP A 298 3.45 -27.96 -23.48
C ASP A 298 2.99 -26.67 -22.77
N ASP A 299 3.34 -26.54 -21.49
CA ASP A 299 2.92 -25.40 -20.66
C ASP A 299 3.48 -24.07 -21.17
N ARG A 300 4.67 -24.05 -21.78
CA ARG A 300 5.28 -22.82 -22.31
C ARG A 300 4.49 -22.31 -23.52
N ALA A 301 4.14 -23.20 -24.44
CA ALA A 301 3.29 -22.89 -25.58
C ALA A 301 1.89 -22.44 -25.13
N LYS A 302 1.32 -23.09 -24.11
CA LYS A 302 0.04 -22.71 -23.52
C LYS A 302 0.08 -21.32 -22.89
N VAL A 303 1.11 -20.97 -22.12
CA VAL A 303 1.26 -19.62 -21.55
C VAL A 303 1.28 -18.55 -22.64
N ALA A 304 2.06 -18.75 -23.71
CA ALA A 304 2.11 -17.81 -24.83
C ALA A 304 0.74 -17.64 -25.50
N ARG A 305 0.00 -18.73 -25.69
CA ARG A 305 -1.36 -18.72 -26.26
C ARG A 305 -2.36 -18.03 -25.33
N ILE A 306 -2.30 -18.27 -24.02
CA ILE A 306 -3.19 -17.60 -23.05
C ILE A 306 -2.94 -16.10 -23.10
N ARG A 307 -1.67 -15.66 -23.05
CA ARG A 307 -1.31 -14.25 -23.11
C ARG A 307 -1.87 -13.59 -24.38
N SER A 308 -1.70 -14.23 -25.54
CA SER A 308 -2.27 -13.74 -26.80
C SER A 308 -3.80 -13.72 -26.80
N GLY A 309 -4.46 -14.77 -26.31
CA GLY A 309 -5.91 -14.88 -26.28
C GLY A 309 -6.55 -13.86 -25.34
N VAL A 310 -6.00 -13.68 -24.14
CA VAL A 310 -6.46 -12.67 -23.18
C VAL A 310 -6.24 -11.26 -23.72
N ALA A 311 -5.10 -10.98 -24.36
CA ALA A 311 -4.81 -9.67 -24.93
C ALA A 311 -5.84 -9.22 -25.98
N GLN A 312 -6.43 -10.17 -26.72
CA GLN A 312 -7.44 -9.93 -27.75
C GLN A 312 -8.85 -9.66 -27.20
N LEU A 313 -9.11 -9.93 -25.92
CA LEU A 313 -10.40 -9.61 -25.32
C LEU A 313 -10.62 -8.09 -25.27
N SER A 314 -11.85 -7.66 -25.57
CA SER A 314 -12.24 -6.24 -25.54
C SER A 314 -12.07 -5.64 -24.15
N GLU A 315 -11.63 -4.38 -24.10
CA GLU A 315 -11.66 -3.53 -22.90
C GLU A 315 -12.77 -2.48 -22.99
N GLU A 316 -13.50 -2.45 -24.10
CA GLU A 316 -14.63 -1.55 -24.30
C GLU A 316 -15.92 -2.20 -23.78
N PRO A 317 -16.69 -1.51 -22.94
CA PRO A 317 -17.98 -2.01 -22.46
C PRO A 317 -18.99 -2.16 -23.60
N ASP A 318 -19.61 -3.34 -23.69
CA ASP A 318 -20.76 -3.55 -24.57
C ASP A 318 -21.93 -2.63 -24.16
N PRO A 319 -22.64 -2.00 -25.11
CA PRO A 319 -23.88 -1.27 -24.83
C PRO A 319 -24.87 -1.99 -23.89
N GLN A 320 -25.00 -3.31 -24.00
CA GLN A 320 -25.88 -4.13 -23.14
C GLN A 320 -25.41 -4.13 -21.67
N MET A 321 -24.11 -4.04 -21.41
CA MET A 321 -23.59 -3.94 -20.04
C MET A 321 -23.98 -2.59 -19.43
N VAL A 322 -23.88 -1.52 -20.21
CA VAL A 322 -24.28 -0.16 -19.80
C VAL A 322 -25.78 -0.12 -19.49
N GLU A 323 -26.60 -0.64 -20.41
CA GLU A 323 -28.06 -0.71 -20.26
C GLU A 323 -28.47 -1.52 -19.03
N ARG A 324 -27.79 -2.65 -18.76
CA ARG A 324 -28.05 -3.49 -17.60
C ARG A 324 -27.89 -2.72 -16.29
N VAL A 325 -26.79 -1.97 -16.13
CA VAL A 325 -26.56 -1.16 -14.92
C VAL A 325 -27.54 0.01 -14.86
N GLN A 326 -27.81 0.69 -15.98
CA GLN A 326 -28.81 1.78 -16.01
C GLN A 326 -30.22 1.31 -15.63
N THR A 327 -30.57 0.07 -15.94
CA THR A 327 -31.85 -0.54 -15.55
C THR A 327 -31.94 -0.75 -14.03
N GLU A 328 -30.83 -1.14 -13.40
CA GLU A 328 -30.74 -1.32 -11.94
C GLU A 328 -30.70 0.03 -11.18
N PHE A 329 -30.16 1.07 -11.82
CA PHE A 329 -30.02 2.41 -11.28
C PHE A 329 -30.74 3.44 -12.18
N PRO A 330 -32.07 3.52 -12.14
CA PRO A 330 -32.82 4.47 -12.96
C PRO A 330 -32.53 5.92 -12.52
N GLY A 331 -32.51 6.85 -13.49
CA GLY A 331 -32.37 8.29 -13.22
C GLY A 331 -30.93 8.80 -13.08
N LEU A 332 -29.92 8.01 -13.45
CA LEU A 332 -28.54 8.49 -13.54
C LEU A 332 -28.41 9.66 -14.53
N SER A 333 -27.67 10.69 -14.14
CA SER A 333 -27.33 11.81 -15.02
C SER A 333 -26.39 11.39 -16.15
N ASP A 334 -26.31 12.17 -17.23
CA ASP A 334 -25.37 11.92 -18.32
C ASP A 334 -23.90 11.83 -17.85
N MET A 335 -23.54 12.63 -16.85
CA MET A 335 -22.21 12.59 -16.23
C MET A 335 -21.98 11.26 -15.50
N ALA A 336 -22.98 10.80 -14.74
CA ALA A 336 -22.93 9.51 -14.05
C ALA A 336 -22.83 8.34 -15.04
N VAL A 337 -23.57 8.39 -16.15
CA VAL A 337 -23.48 7.38 -17.23
C VAL A 337 -22.09 7.36 -17.86
N ARG A 338 -21.44 8.51 -18.06
CA ARG A 338 -20.04 8.57 -18.53
C ARG A 338 -19.08 7.92 -17.54
N ARG A 339 -19.21 8.20 -16.24
CA ARG A 339 -18.38 7.58 -15.19
C ARG A 339 -18.61 6.08 -15.08
N LEU A 340 -19.85 5.64 -15.25
CA LEU A 340 -20.23 4.23 -15.30
C LEU A 340 -19.52 3.49 -16.45
N LYS A 341 -19.46 4.08 -17.65
CA LYS A 341 -18.71 3.50 -18.78
C LYS A 341 -17.21 3.40 -18.49
N ILE A 342 -16.63 4.42 -17.85
CA ILE A 342 -15.23 4.39 -17.43
C ILE A 342 -14.99 3.26 -16.41
N SER A 343 -15.89 3.13 -15.43
CA SER A 343 -15.82 2.08 -14.41
C SER A 343 -15.93 0.67 -14.98
N LEU A 344 -16.82 0.46 -15.95
CA LEU A 344 -16.91 -0.81 -16.69
C LEU A 344 -15.59 -1.08 -17.43
N GLY A 345 -15.09 -0.14 -18.23
CA GLY A 345 -13.88 -0.32 -19.03
C GLY A 345 -12.65 -0.61 -18.16
N LEU A 346 -12.51 0.11 -17.04
CA LEU A 346 -11.45 -0.14 -16.08
C LEU A 346 -11.53 -1.55 -15.50
N ALA A 347 -12.73 -2.01 -15.12
CA ALA A 347 -12.91 -3.36 -14.58
C ALA A 347 -12.59 -4.47 -15.60
N LEU A 348 -12.97 -4.30 -16.87
CA LEU A 348 -12.58 -5.21 -17.96
C LEU A 348 -11.05 -5.28 -18.09
N LYS A 349 -10.39 -4.11 -18.06
CA LYS A 349 -8.93 -4.02 -18.17
C LYS A 349 -8.20 -4.66 -16.99
N VAL A 350 -8.65 -4.43 -15.75
CA VAL A 350 -8.02 -4.96 -14.54
C VAL A 350 -7.99 -6.49 -14.54
N GLU A 351 -9.04 -7.16 -15.00
CA GLU A 351 -9.06 -8.63 -15.09
C GLU A 351 -8.04 -9.17 -16.10
N LYS A 352 -7.81 -8.48 -17.23
CA LYS A 352 -6.74 -8.86 -18.18
C LYS A 352 -5.36 -8.70 -17.55
N GLN A 353 -5.13 -7.57 -16.87
CA GLN A 353 -3.86 -7.27 -16.21
C GLN A 353 -3.55 -8.27 -15.08
N SER A 354 -4.58 -8.67 -14.33
CA SER A 354 -4.47 -9.68 -13.28
C SER A 354 -3.92 -11.01 -13.82
N VAL A 355 -4.45 -11.49 -14.96
CA VAL A 355 -3.96 -12.71 -15.61
C VAL A 355 -2.55 -12.55 -16.12
N GLU A 356 -2.22 -11.41 -16.74
CA GLU A 356 -0.88 -11.15 -17.25
C GLU A 356 0.18 -11.18 -16.13
N LEU A 357 -0.13 -10.53 -15.00
CA LEU A 357 0.72 -10.55 -13.81
C LEU A 357 0.83 -11.97 -13.25
N GLY A 358 -0.30 -12.68 -13.09
CA GLY A 358 -0.30 -14.06 -12.61
C GLY A 358 0.54 -15.00 -13.47
N LEU A 359 0.47 -14.89 -14.80
CA LEU A 359 1.29 -15.71 -15.70
C LEU A 359 2.78 -15.40 -15.57
N LYS A 360 3.15 -14.14 -15.34
CA LYS A 360 4.55 -13.77 -15.09
C LYS A 360 5.04 -14.35 -13.77
N ASP A 361 4.21 -14.36 -12.74
CA ASP A 361 4.53 -15.00 -11.46
C ASP A 361 4.67 -16.51 -11.61
N TYR A 362 3.78 -17.15 -12.39
CA TYR A 362 3.88 -18.56 -12.76
C TYR A 362 5.22 -18.87 -13.44
N GLU A 363 5.57 -18.15 -14.52
CA GLU A 363 6.81 -18.37 -15.26
C GLU A 363 8.06 -18.25 -14.37
N ARG A 364 8.05 -17.33 -13.39
CA ARG A 364 9.15 -17.20 -12.41
C ARG A 364 9.23 -18.40 -11.45
N SER A 365 8.09 -18.97 -11.08
CA SER A 365 8.03 -20.12 -10.18
C SER A 365 8.51 -21.43 -10.84
N GLN A 366 8.43 -21.54 -12.18
CA GLN A 366 8.85 -22.75 -12.92
C GLN A 366 10.35 -23.07 -12.78
N GLY A 367 11.18 -22.08 -12.42
CA GLY A 367 12.60 -22.28 -12.14
C GLY A 367 12.93 -22.73 -10.72
N GLN A 368 11.94 -22.89 -9.84
CA GLN A 368 12.13 -23.25 -8.44
C GLN A 368 11.73 -24.72 -8.17
N PRO A 369 12.37 -25.41 -7.20
CA PRO A 369 11.94 -26.73 -6.77
C PRO A 369 10.48 -26.69 -6.30
N GLY A 370 9.60 -27.48 -6.92
CA GLY A 370 8.17 -27.52 -6.59
C GLY A 370 7.25 -26.67 -7.46
N GLY A 371 7.71 -26.19 -8.63
CA GLY A 371 6.85 -25.53 -9.62
C GLY A 371 5.62 -26.37 -9.98
N PHE A 372 4.43 -25.75 -9.96
CA PHE A 372 3.17 -26.40 -10.33
C PHE A 372 3.05 -26.54 -11.86
N ALA A 373 2.38 -27.57 -12.34
CA ALA A 373 1.90 -27.58 -13.73
C ALA A 373 0.92 -26.41 -13.96
N LEU A 374 0.86 -25.86 -15.17
CA LEU A 374 0.08 -24.66 -15.49
C LEU A 374 -1.40 -24.80 -15.10
N ALA A 375 -1.99 -25.96 -15.35
CA ALA A 375 -3.39 -26.23 -14.99
C ALA A 375 -3.62 -26.19 -13.47
N ALA A 376 -2.71 -26.77 -12.69
CA ALA A 376 -2.80 -26.73 -11.22
C ALA A 376 -2.60 -25.32 -10.68
N TRP A 377 -1.66 -24.57 -11.26
CA TRP A 377 -1.46 -23.16 -10.94
C TRP A 377 -2.72 -22.33 -11.26
N TRP A 378 -3.32 -22.51 -12.44
CA TRP A 378 -4.53 -21.77 -12.83
C TRP A 378 -5.69 -22.03 -11.85
N HIS A 379 -5.92 -23.29 -11.48
CA HIS A 379 -6.94 -23.63 -10.49
C HIS A 379 -6.69 -22.98 -9.13
N ALA A 380 -5.43 -22.89 -8.69
CA ALA A 380 -5.09 -22.20 -7.45
C ALA A 380 -5.26 -20.68 -7.58
N PHE A 381 -4.82 -20.10 -8.69
CA PHE A 381 -4.92 -18.66 -9.00
C PHE A 381 -6.37 -18.17 -9.08
N ARG A 382 -7.31 -19.03 -9.49
CA ARG A 382 -8.73 -18.69 -9.63
C ARG A 382 -9.57 -18.96 -8.38
N LYS A 383 -9.01 -19.58 -7.34
CA LYS A 383 -9.74 -19.69 -6.06
C LYS A 383 -9.96 -18.27 -5.49
N PRO A 384 -11.20 -17.93 -5.09
CA PRO A 384 -11.53 -16.63 -4.53
C PRO A 384 -10.84 -16.38 -3.19
#